data_AF-A0A0Q2QGP9-F1
#
_entry.id   AF-A0A0Q2QGP9-F1
#
_cell.length_a   1.000
_cell.length_b   1.000
_cell.length_c   1.000
_cell.angle_alpha   90.00
_cell.angle_beta   90.00
_cell.angle_gamma   90.00
#
_symmetry.space_group_name_H-M   'P 1'
#
loop_
_entity.id
_entity.type
_entity.pdbx_description
1 polymer ?
#
loop_
_entity_poly.entity_id
_entity_poly.type
_entity_poly.pdbx_seq_one_letter_code
_entity_poly.pdbx_strand_id
1 'polypeptide(L)'
;MTVTSIGRPAGAAAVAVDAPVATIAPARVPGAGWPRTRQDRRSIESLLTQPPFAPPKRHRRHPGAYDAAVGWMLDWLLDQPGDTWQDRWLASGADANGRRWRHIPVGWLTARGHGQSWMHDWFFRALFTAFGADLIRPSLNWLVAANFRRGTLTNIMTTCRDPKAFAQMQSLCSAEPDVSSAAATRTTYRASLILAAKGGAIAGITIGDMLELLDAEAATLRTAPGATHLFYRVLRTMGVFGADAPATLRELRTVGQRTPEQLIDRYGLLCRPIRDLLVDYLKERQPALDYTSVNSLANFLGALFWADLERHHPGINSLHLPPDVAQAWKQRLRTVPKTIRAPDGSTTQAQVPRINYRECLTPVRAFYLDLAHWAVEDPARWAAWVAPCPVGSEEINRRKDKRQRKSRMDARTRERLPVLPTLRRTADRRRQDAAETLDAARNTPIGQTFTAAGRALLRIDSPRAAAVKIWAQDLGTGARHDLARQEEQAFWTYAAIEVLRATGIRIEELTELSHHSLVQYRLPTTGEIVPLLQITPSKIDAERLLVVSPELAEVLSTIIRRVRATN
;
A
#
# COMPACT_ATOMS: atom_id res chain seq x y z
N MET A 1 -54.52 -16.03 -9.42
CA MET A 1 -53.36 -15.22 -9.02
C MET A 1 -52.73 -15.90 -7.82
N THR A 2 -51.67 -16.65 -8.07
CA THR A 2 -50.93 -17.43 -7.07
C THR A 2 -49.52 -17.55 -7.60
N VAL A 3 -48.60 -16.80 -7.00
CA VAL A 3 -47.20 -16.72 -7.39
C VAL A 3 -46.48 -17.88 -6.71
N THR A 4 -46.06 -18.86 -7.49
CA THR A 4 -45.27 -20.01 -7.04
C THR A 4 -43.78 -19.70 -7.21
N SER A 5 -43.01 -19.89 -6.14
CA SER A 5 -41.58 -19.64 -6.09
C SER A 5 -40.79 -20.73 -6.83
N ILE A 6 -39.77 -20.32 -7.59
CA ILE A 6 -38.68 -21.17 -8.11
C ILE A 6 -37.43 -20.29 -7.87
N GLY A 7 -36.41 -20.64 -7.10
CA GLY A 7 -35.67 -21.90 -6.97
C GLY A 7 -34.20 -21.53 -7.16
N ARG A 8 -33.49 -21.29 -6.05
CA ARG A 8 -32.09 -20.82 -5.99
C ARG A 8 -31.15 -21.92 -6.53
N PRO A 9 -30.24 -21.68 -7.48
CA PRO A 9 -29.37 -22.74 -7.96
C PRO A 9 -28.34 -23.13 -6.88
N ALA A 10 -28.21 -24.44 -6.69
CA ALA A 10 -27.34 -25.09 -5.73
C ALA A 10 -25.85 -24.90 -6.07
N GLY A 11 -25.01 -24.95 -5.02
CA GLY A 11 -23.59 -24.64 -5.06
C GLY A 11 -22.78 -25.53 -6.01
N ALA A 12 -21.90 -24.88 -6.77
CA ALA A 12 -20.78 -25.56 -7.42
C ALA A 12 -19.74 -25.92 -6.35
N ALA A 13 -19.52 -27.22 -6.19
CA ALA A 13 -18.49 -27.78 -5.31
C ALA A 13 -17.11 -27.26 -5.70
N ALA A 14 -16.35 -26.79 -4.71
CA ALA A 14 -14.96 -26.42 -4.87
C ALA A 14 -14.13 -27.68 -5.13
N VAL A 15 -13.55 -27.76 -6.33
CA VAL A 15 -12.52 -28.73 -6.65
C VAL A 15 -11.24 -28.28 -5.94
N ALA A 16 -10.75 -29.14 -5.03
CA ALA A 16 -9.48 -28.95 -4.34
C ALA A 16 -8.33 -29.03 -5.34
N VAL A 17 -7.37 -28.12 -5.21
CA VAL A 17 -6.08 -28.16 -5.90
C VAL A 17 -5.01 -28.31 -4.83
N ASP A 18 -4.28 -29.43 -4.87
CA ASP A 18 -3.17 -29.76 -3.97
C ASP A 18 -1.83 -29.14 -4.41
N ALA A 19 -1.00 -28.86 -3.39
CA ALA A 19 0.43 -28.48 -3.35
C ALA A 19 0.79 -26.96 -3.20
N PRO A 20 1.84 -26.64 -2.41
CA PRO A 20 1.69 -25.73 -1.28
C PRO A 20 2.15 -24.30 -1.59
N VAL A 21 1.20 -23.39 -1.72
CA VAL A 21 1.35 -22.11 -1.02
C VAL A 21 0.95 -22.42 0.41
N ALA A 22 1.73 -22.01 1.42
CA ALA A 22 1.25 -22.11 2.80
C ALA A 22 -0.16 -21.48 2.85
N THR A 23 -1.20 -22.30 2.95
CA THR A 23 -2.58 -21.86 2.87
C THR A 23 -2.78 -20.91 4.04
N ILE A 24 -2.71 -19.61 3.79
CA ILE A 24 -2.81 -18.61 4.85
C ILE A 24 -4.21 -18.77 5.42
N ALA A 25 -4.29 -19.20 6.68
CA ALA A 25 -5.56 -19.34 7.36
C ALA A 25 -6.31 -18.00 7.32
N PRO A 26 -7.64 -18.01 7.08
CA PRO A 26 -8.43 -16.80 7.05
C PRO A 26 -8.34 -16.05 8.38
N ALA A 27 -8.60 -14.75 8.33
CA ALA A 27 -8.67 -13.93 9.54
C ALA A 27 -9.69 -14.49 10.53
N ARG A 28 -9.42 -14.34 11.82
CA ARG A 28 -10.35 -14.79 12.87
C ARG A 28 -11.66 -14.05 12.74
N VAL A 29 -12.77 -14.76 12.82
CA VAL A 29 -14.09 -14.13 12.91
C VAL A 29 -14.29 -13.69 14.37
N PRO A 30 -14.70 -12.43 14.65
CA PRO A 30 -14.90 -11.94 16.02
C PRO A 30 -15.90 -12.74 16.89
N GLY A 31 -16.67 -13.65 16.28
CA GLY A 31 -17.77 -14.39 16.89
C GLY A 31 -19.03 -13.53 17.02
N ALA A 32 -20.22 -14.12 16.81
CA ALA A 32 -21.50 -13.41 16.96
C ALA A 32 -21.92 -13.19 18.43
N GLY A 33 -21.20 -13.78 19.39
CA GLY A 33 -21.44 -13.58 20.81
C GLY A 33 -20.34 -14.19 21.66
N TRP A 34 -19.98 -13.51 22.74
CA TRP A 34 -19.05 -13.97 23.77
C TRP A 34 -19.60 -13.62 25.16
N PRO A 35 -19.17 -14.29 26.23
CA PRO A 35 -19.83 -14.21 27.54
C PRO A 35 -20.01 -12.78 28.06
N ARG A 36 -19.01 -11.92 27.83
CA ARG A 36 -19.00 -10.56 28.38
C ARG A 36 -19.98 -9.60 27.70
N THR A 37 -20.30 -9.77 26.42
CA THR A 37 -21.33 -8.94 25.77
C THR A 37 -22.76 -9.27 26.23
N ARG A 38 -22.97 -10.36 26.98
CA ARG A 38 -24.27 -10.81 27.51
C ARG A 38 -24.49 -10.49 28.98
N GLN A 39 -23.53 -9.87 29.65
CA GLN A 39 -23.64 -9.54 31.07
C GLN A 39 -24.61 -8.37 31.29
N ASP A 40 -25.26 -8.33 32.46
CA ASP A 40 -26.17 -7.26 32.82
C ASP A 40 -25.43 -5.93 33.09
N ARG A 41 -26.19 -4.84 33.11
CA ARG A 41 -25.66 -3.49 33.31
C ARG A 41 -24.85 -3.34 34.59
N ARG A 42 -25.34 -3.85 35.73
CA ARG A 42 -24.69 -3.66 37.04
C ARG A 42 -23.34 -4.39 37.06
N SER A 43 -23.30 -5.59 36.51
CA SER A 43 -22.06 -6.36 36.36
C SER A 43 -21.02 -5.62 35.52
N ILE A 44 -21.43 -5.01 34.40
CA ILE A 44 -20.52 -4.26 33.53
C ILE A 44 -20.08 -2.93 34.15
N GLU A 45 -20.96 -2.22 34.83
CA GLU A 45 -20.64 -0.99 35.54
C GLU A 45 -19.61 -1.23 36.65
N SER A 46 -19.81 -2.28 37.46
CA SER A 46 -18.85 -2.73 38.47
C SER A 46 -17.50 -3.12 37.84
N LEU A 47 -17.51 -3.82 36.70
CA LEU A 47 -16.29 -4.22 36.00
C LEU A 47 -15.49 -3.02 35.49
N LEU A 48 -16.13 -2.08 34.79
CA LEU A 48 -15.43 -0.98 34.12
C LEU A 48 -14.91 0.09 35.07
N THR A 49 -15.48 0.18 36.28
CA THR A 49 -15.08 1.12 37.36
C THR A 49 -13.99 0.56 38.28
N GLN A 50 -13.52 -0.66 38.04
CA GLN A 50 -12.41 -1.30 38.78
C GLN A 50 -11.13 -1.40 37.92
N PRO A 51 -9.94 -1.54 38.55
CA PRO A 51 -8.71 -1.89 37.83
C PRO A 51 -8.86 -3.24 37.10
N PRO A 52 -8.28 -3.41 35.89
CA PRO A 52 -7.39 -2.48 35.17
C PRO A 52 -8.12 -1.45 34.28
N PHE A 53 -9.46 -1.47 34.23
CA PHE A 53 -10.27 -0.66 33.31
C PHE A 53 -10.40 0.79 33.76
N ALA A 54 -10.56 1.01 35.06
CA ALA A 54 -10.65 2.35 35.61
C ALA A 54 -9.31 3.09 35.52
N PRO A 55 -9.31 4.38 35.14
CA PRO A 55 -8.10 5.19 35.12
C PRO A 55 -7.58 5.39 36.56
N PRO A 56 -6.25 5.48 36.77
CA PRO A 56 -5.70 5.75 38.09
C PRO A 56 -6.23 7.08 38.63
N LYS A 57 -6.55 7.11 39.94
CA LYS A 57 -7.10 8.28 40.67
C LYS A 57 -6.11 9.46 40.65
N ARG A 58 -6.04 10.20 39.55
CA ARG A 58 -5.14 11.36 39.36
C ARG A 58 -5.86 12.65 38.96
N HIS A 59 -7.18 12.59 38.72
CA HIS A 59 -7.94 13.73 38.21
C HIS A 59 -8.51 14.59 39.34
N ARG A 60 -7.77 15.65 39.72
CA ARG A 60 -8.15 16.58 40.79
C ARG A 60 -9.37 17.45 40.48
N ARG A 61 -9.66 17.73 39.20
CA ARG A 61 -10.70 18.69 38.80
C ARG A 61 -12.12 18.12 38.76
N HIS A 62 -12.27 16.82 38.49
CA HIS A 62 -13.59 16.17 38.41
C HIS A 62 -13.53 14.76 39.02
N PRO A 63 -13.60 14.65 40.35
CA PRO A 63 -13.72 13.35 41.04
C PRO A 63 -14.99 12.61 40.57
N GLY A 64 -14.90 11.31 40.31
CA GLY A 64 -16.05 10.47 39.91
C GLY A 64 -16.54 10.64 38.45
N ALA A 65 -15.92 11.51 37.65
CA ALA A 65 -16.36 11.76 36.28
C ALA A 65 -16.28 10.53 35.35
N TYR A 66 -15.32 9.63 35.59
CA TYR A 66 -15.20 8.41 34.82
C TYR A 66 -16.36 7.44 35.11
N ASP A 67 -16.70 7.25 36.39
CA ASP A 67 -17.78 6.35 36.82
C ASP A 67 -19.14 6.85 36.27
N ALA A 68 -19.39 8.15 36.35
CA ALA A 68 -20.56 8.77 35.72
C ALA A 68 -20.58 8.55 34.20
N ALA A 69 -19.42 8.67 33.53
CA ALA A 69 -19.31 8.45 32.09
C ALA A 69 -19.50 6.99 31.67
N VAL A 70 -19.11 6.02 32.51
CA VAL A 70 -19.47 4.60 32.32
C VAL A 70 -20.98 4.45 32.36
N GLY A 71 -21.65 5.07 33.34
CA GLY A 71 -23.11 5.11 33.41
C GLY A 71 -23.75 5.66 32.14
N TRP A 72 -23.33 6.84 31.68
CA TRP A 72 -23.84 7.47 30.45
C TRP A 72 -23.62 6.61 29.20
N MET A 73 -22.46 5.95 29.10
CA MET A 73 -22.16 5.03 28.00
C MET A 73 -23.10 3.82 28.00
N LEU A 74 -23.35 3.23 29.17
CA LEU A 74 -24.27 2.08 29.29
C LEU A 74 -25.71 2.50 29.03
N ASP A 75 -26.14 3.67 29.50
CA ASP A 75 -27.48 4.22 29.19
C ASP A 75 -27.67 4.43 27.70
N TRP A 76 -26.67 5.03 27.03
CA TRP A 76 -26.71 5.23 25.59
C TRP A 76 -26.86 3.91 24.81
N LEU A 77 -26.14 2.87 25.23
CA LEU A 77 -26.24 1.54 24.61
C LEU A 77 -27.58 0.85 24.93
N LEU A 78 -28.12 1.01 26.14
CA LEU A 78 -29.43 0.43 26.50
C LEU A 78 -30.60 1.02 25.71
N ASP A 79 -30.50 2.29 25.30
CA ASP A 79 -31.47 2.94 24.42
C ASP A 79 -31.49 2.35 22.99
N GLN A 80 -30.49 1.55 22.61
CA GLN A 80 -30.44 0.89 21.30
C GLN A 80 -31.12 -0.48 21.36
N PRO A 81 -31.76 -0.95 20.26
CA PRO A 81 -32.32 -2.30 20.22
C PRO A 81 -31.22 -3.37 20.19
N GLY A 82 -31.49 -4.54 20.77
CA GLY A 82 -30.58 -5.69 20.76
C GLY A 82 -30.50 -6.41 22.10
N ASP A 83 -30.15 -7.70 22.06
CA ASP A 83 -30.08 -8.55 23.26
C ASP A 83 -28.71 -8.47 23.95
N THR A 84 -27.66 -8.17 23.19
CA THR A 84 -26.29 -8.03 23.70
C THR A 84 -25.75 -6.60 23.56
N TRP A 85 -24.72 -6.24 24.33
CA TRP A 85 -24.03 -4.96 24.17
C TRP A 85 -23.45 -4.75 22.76
N GLN A 86 -23.01 -5.82 22.10
CA GLN A 86 -22.56 -5.81 20.72
C GLN A 86 -23.70 -5.51 19.74
N ASP A 87 -24.88 -6.12 19.91
CA ASP A 87 -26.05 -5.84 19.06
C ASP A 87 -26.46 -4.37 19.19
N ARG A 88 -26.47 -3.86 20.41
CA ARG A 88 -26.77 -2.45 20.74
C ARG A 88 -25.77 -1.49 20.10
N TRP A 89 -24.48 -1.83 20.12
CA TRP A 89 -23.45 -1.08 19.40
C TRP A 89 -23.71 -1.05 17.90
N LEU A 90 -23.99 -2.20 17.28
CA LEU A 90 -24.25 -2.27 15.84
C LEU A 90 -25.54 -1.53 15.45
N ALA A 91 -26.60 -1.67 16.25
CA ALA A 91 -27.88 -1.00 16.05
C ALA A 91 -27.80 0.53 16.17
N SER A 92 -26.85 1.06 16.93
CA SER A 92 -26.61 2.51 17.03
C SER A 92 -26.23 3.18 15.70
N GLY A 93 -25.80 2.40 14.70
CA GLY A 93 -25.29 2.91 13.43
C GLY A 93 -23.90 3.55 13.54
N ALA A 94 -23.29 3.60 14.72
CA ALA A 94 -21.96 4.17 14.92
C ALA A 94 -20.89 3.45 14.10
N ASP A 95 -20.94 2.12 14.04
CA ASP A 95 -20.00 1.28 13.28
C ASP A 95 -20.07 1.56 11.76
N ALA A 96 -21.29 1.74 11.24
CA ALA A 96 -21.52 2.00 9.81
C ALA A 96 -21.17 3.44 9.37
N ASN A 97 -21.12 4.41 10.28
CA ASN A 97 -20.96 5.83 9.95
C ASN A 97 -19.49 6.26 9.72
N GLY A 98 -18.54 5.33 9.75
CA GLY A 98 -17.13 5.56 9.43
C GLY A 98 -16.54 6.75 10.20
N ARG A 99 -15.94 7.72 9.53
CA ARG A 99 -15.24 8.85 10.18
C ARG A 99 -16.14 9.84 10.93
N ARG A 100 -17.44 9.88 10.65
CA ARG A 100 -18.36 10.88 11.19
C ARG A 100 -19.13 10.39 12.42
N TRP A 101 -18.98 9.14 12.83
CA TRP A 101 -19.76 8.47 13.88
C TRP A 101 -19.95 9.22 15.21
N ARG A 102 -18.97 10.05 15.64
CA ARG A 102 -18.98 10.72 16.96
C ARG A 102 -20.20 11.61 17.21
N HIS A 103 -20.84 12.11 16.17
CA HIS A 103 -22.04 12.94 16.32
C HIS A 103 -23.23 12.17 16.93
N ILE A 104 -23.28 10.84 16.77
CA ILE A 104 -24.36 9.98 17.27
C ILE A 104 -24.41 10.00 18.81
N PRO A 105 -23.36 9.57 19.53
CA PRO A 105 -23.37 9.64 21.00
C PRO A 105 -23.33 11.09 21.52
N VAL A 106 -22.70 12.03 20.81
CA VAL A 106 -22.66 13.44 21.24
C VAL A 106 -24.06 14.08 21.19
N GLY A 107 -24.85 13.78 20.16
CA GLY A 107 -26.25 14.25 20.07
C GLY A 107 -27.07 13.71 21.23
N TRP A 108 -26.92 12.42 21.54
CA TRP A 108 -27.59 11.77 22.68
C TRP A 108 -27.19 12.40 24.03
N LEU A 109 -25.90 12.66 24.25
CA LEU A 109 -25.39 13.30 25.46
C LEU A 109 -25.93 14.73 25.60
N THR A 110 -25.90 15.50 24.52
CA THR A 110 -26.35 16.91 24.51
C THR A 110 -27.84 17.00 24.83
N ALA A 111 -28.67 16.11 24.26
CA ALA A 111 -30.11 16.06 24.53
C ALA A 111 -30.46 15.78 26.01
N ARG A 112 -29.54 15.17 26.76
CA ARG A 112 -29.69 14.84 28.19
C ARG A 112 -28.95 15.82 29.12
N GLY A 113 -28.51 16.96 28.59
CA GLY A 113 -27.81 17.99 29.38
C GLY A 113 -26.32 17.71 29.61
N HIS A 114 -25.75 16.72 28.93
CA HIS A 114 -24.32 16.34 29.04
C HIS A 114 -23.46 16.94 27.90
N GLY A 115 -23.73 18.18 27.49
CA GLY A 115 -23.11 18.80 26.30
C GLY A 115 -21.69 19.37 26.50
N GLN A 116 -21.11 19.28 27.70
CA GLN A 116 -19.82 19.87 28.00
C GLN A 116 -18.66 19.04 27.41
N SER A 117 -17.64 19.69 26.84
CA SER A 117 -16.53 19.00 26.15
C SER A 117 -15.80 17.98 27.04
N TRP A 118 -15.64 18.26 28.33
CA TRP A 118 -14.97 17.34 29.25
C TRP A 118 -15.81 16.08 29.52
N MET A 119 -17.15 16.17 29.46
CA MET A 119 -18.05 15.02 29.60
C MET A 119 -17.91 14.09 28.38
N HIS A 120 -17.84 14.67 27.18
CA HIS A 120 -17.62 13.91 25.95
C HIS A 120 -16.29 13.15 25.97
N ASP A 121 -15.21 13.80 26.45
CA ASP A 121 -13.89 13.16 26.55
C ASP A 121 -13.92 11.94 27.50
N TRP A 122 -14.62 12.04 28.63
CA TRP A 122 -14.78 10.92 29.56
C TRP A 122 -15.68 9.82 29.01
N PHE A 123 -16.78 10.17 28.34
CA PHE A 123 -17.64 9.22 27.65
C PHE A 123 -16.86 8.41 26.62
N PHE A 124 -16.09 9.06 25.75
CA PHE A 124 -15.29 8.35 24.74
C PHE A 124 -14.19 7.50 25.38
N ARG A 125 -13.64 7.93 26.51
CA ARG A 125 -12.70 7.09 27.26
C ARG A 125 -13.36 5.84 27.81
N ALA A 126 -14.54 5.94 28.42
CA ALA A 126 -15.33 4.78 28.88
C ALA A 126 -15.67 3.84 27.71
N LEU A 127 -16.12 4.39 26.57
CA LEU A 127 -16.42 3.62 25.37
C LEU A 127 -15.21 2.87 24.83
N PHE A 128 -14.03 3.50 24.80
CA PHE A 128 -12.82 2.81 24.35
C PHE A 128 -12.34 1.75 25.35
N THR A 129 -12.56 1.97 26.65
CA THR A 129 -12.35 0.96 27.68
C THR A 129 -13.28 -0.22 27.50
N ALA A 130 -14.53 -0.03 27.05
CA ALA A 130 -15.44 -1.13 26.71
C ALA A 130 -14.87 -2.04 25.59
N PHE A 131 -14.12 -1.50 24.63
CA PHE A 131 -13.38 -2.31 23.65
C PHE A 131 -12.25 -3.10 24.31
N GLY A 132 -11.48 -2.41 25.16
CA GLY A 132 -10.44 -3.01 26.00
C GLY A 132 -10.98 -4.08 26.95
N ALA A 133 -12.24 -4.01 27.34
CA ALA A 133 -12.89 -4.96 28.22
C ALA A 133 -13.49 -6.15 27.49
N ASP A 134 -13.51 -6.20 26.15
CA ASP A 134 -14.29 -7.22 25.42
C ASP A 134 -15.80 -7.08 25.70
N LEU A 135 -16.29 -5.87 25.92
CA LEU A 135 -17.73 -5.62 25.97
C LEU A 135 -18.29 -5.47 24.55
N ILE A 136 -17.57 -4.71 23.72
CA ILE A 136 -17.90 -4.39 22.33
C ILE A 136 -16.65 -4.66 21.48
N ARG A 137 -16.83 -5.29 20.33
CA ARG A 137 -15.81 -5.46 19.29
C ARG A 137 -16.25 -4.73 18.01
N PRO A 138 -15.77 -3.50 17.78
CA PRO A 138 -16.11 -2.76 16.57
C PRO A 138 -15.46 -3.38 15.33
N SER A 139 -16.00 -3.08 14.14
CA SER A 139 -15.39 -3.55 12.89
C SER A 139 -14.01 -2.92 12.65
N LEU A 140 -13.11 -3.66 11.97
CA LEU A 140 -11.79 -3.12 11.61
C LEU A 140 -11.89 -1.88 10.72
N ASN A 141 -12.82 -1.87 9.77
CA ASN A 141 -13.07 -0.71 8.91
C ASN A 141 -13.44 0.54 9.73
N TRP A 142 -14.31 0.37 10.72
CA TRP A 142 -14.66 1.46 11.63
C TRP A 142 -13.46 1.89 12.48
N LEU A 143 -12.72 0.96 13.07
CA LEU A 143 -11.55 1.26 13.92
C LEU A 143 -10.47 2.05 13.19
N VAL A 144 -10.20 1.68 11.92
CA VAL A 144 -9.27 2.40 11.04
C VAL A 144 -9.80 3.81 10.73
N ALA A 145 -11.10 3.95 10.48
CA ALA A 145 -11.73 5.24 10.19
C ALA A 145 -11.82 6.16 11.42
N ALA A 146 -12.06 5.61 12.61
CA ALA A 146 -12.33 6.35 13.84
C ALA A 146 -11.16 7.22 14.32
N ASN A 147 -9.93 6.88 13.90
CA ASN A 147 -8.69 7.64 14.12
C ASN A 147 -8.53 8.16 15.56
N PHE A 148 -8.11 7.26 16.46
CA PHE A 148 -7.97 7.55 17.88
C PHE A 148 -6.83 8.56 18.11
N ARG A 149 -7.13 9.64 18.83
CA ARG A 149 -6.13 10.69 19.12
C ARG A 149 -5.19 10.24 20.24
N ARG A 150 -3.94 10.73 20.23
CA ARG A 150 -2.98 10.66 21.34
C ARG A 150 -2.74 9.25 21.92
N GLY A 151 -2.81 8.21 21.10
CA GLY A 151 -2.53 6.83 21.52
C GLY A 151 -3.52 6.25 22.54
N THR A 152 -4.71 6.84 22.71
CA THR A 152 -5.67 6.43 23.75
C THR A 152 -6.03 4.95 23.67
N LEU A 153 -6.31 4.44 22.46
CA LEU A 153 -6.64 3.02 22.27
C LEU A 153 -5.47 2.11 22.68
N THR A 154 -4.25 2.45 22.26
CA THR A 154 -3.04 1.67 22.59
C THR A 154 -2.77 1.65 24.09
N ASN A 155 -2.95 2.78 24.77
CA ASN A 155 -2.81 2.84 26.23
C ASN A 155 -3.84 1.94 26.92
N ILE A 156 -5.11 1.99 26.49
CA ILE A 156 -6.16 1.13 27.04
C ILE A 156 -5.85 -0.35 26.80
N MET A 157 -5.47 -0.73 25.59
CA MET A 157 -5.13 -2.13 25.26
C MET A 157 -3.89 -2.62 26.00
N THR A 158 -2.88 -1.76 26.16
CA THR A 158 -1.68 -2.07 26.94
C THR A 158 -2.04 -2.34 28.39
N THR A 159 -2.91 -1.52 29.00
CA THR A 159 -3.30 -1.69 30.40
C THR A 159 -4.25 -2.87 30.62
N CYS A 160 -5.24 -3.04 29.73
CA CYS A 160 -6.38 -3.92 29.98
C CYS A 160 -6.24 -5.33 29.41
N ARG A 161 -5.32 -5.56 28.45
CA ARG A 161 -5.23 -6.83 27.72
C ARG A 161 -3.92 -7.54 27.92
N ASP A 162 -2.85 -6.96 27.39
CA ASP A 162 -1.59 -7.67 27.24
C ASP A 162 -0.38 -6.77 27.56
N PRO A 163 -0.26 -6.29 28.81
CA PRO A 163 0.79 -5.35 29.18
C PRO A 163 2.19 -5.87 28.84
N LYS A 164 2.41 -7.18 29.03
CA LYS A 164 3.70 -7.84 28.80
C LYS A 164 4.04 -7.87 27.31
N ALA A 165 3.14 -8.31 26.44
CA ALA A 165 3.46 -8.39 25.02
C ALA A 165 3.55 -6.99 24.38
N PHE A 166 2.78 -6.00 24.84
CA PHE A 166 2.95 -4.61 24.40
C PHE A 166 4.32 -4.03 24.82
N ALA A 167 4.78 -4.32 26.05
CA ALA A 167 6.11 -3.93 26.50
C ALA A 167 7.22 -4.61 25.69
N GLN A 168 7.07 -5.90 25.38
CA GLN A 168 8.00 -6.63 24.51
C GLN A 168 8.04 -6.03 23.10
N MET A 169 6.88 -5.72 22.51
CA MET A 169 6.78 -5.09 21.19
C MET A 169 7.46 -3.72 21.15
N GLN A 170 7.30 -2.91 22.19
CA GLN A 170 7.99 -1.62 22.33
C GLN A 170 9.49 -1.79 22.51
N SER A 171 9.93 -2.77 23.31
CA SER A 171 11.35 -3.09 23.51
C SER A 171 12.02 -3.49 22.19
N LEU A 172 11.40 -4.40 21.42
CA LEU A 172 11.89 -4.80 20.11
C LEU A 172 11.98 -3.63 19.13
N CYS A 173 10.98 -2.73 19.12
CA CYS A 173 11.04 -1.53 18.29
C CYS A 173 12.11 -0.53 18.76
N SER A 174 12.45 -0.49 20.05
CA SER A 174 13.42 0.46 20.60
C SER A 174 14.86 -0.05 20.54
N ALA A 175 15.04 -1.37 20.48
CA ALA A 175 16.34 -2.02 20.35
C ALA A 175 16.95 -1.87 18.94
N GLU A 176 16.12 -1.59 17.93
CA GLU A 176 16.57 -1.37 16.54
C GLU A 176 16.77 0.13 16.27
N PRO A 177 18.00 0.60 16.00
CA PRO A 177 18.29 2.02 15.76
C PRO A 177 17.52 2.60 14.56
N ASP A 178 17.26 1.77 13.54
CA ASP A 178 16.59 2.13 12.28
C ASP A 178 15.10 2.44 12.44
N VAL A 179 14.52 2.03 13.57
CA VAL A 179 13.08 2.11 13.78
C VAL A 179 12.70 3.47 14.34
N SER A 180 12.15 4.33 13.48
CA SER A 180 11.59 5.60 13.94
C SER A 180 10.50 5.40 15.01
N SER A 181 10.43 6.30 16.00
CA SER A 181 9.37 6.33 17.01
C SER A 181 7.94 6.31 16.40
N ALA A 182 7.77 6.95 15.24
CA ALA A 182 6.51 6.93 14.50
C ALA A 182 6.17 5.55 13.92
N ALA A 183 7.17 4.78 13.48
CA ALA A 183 6.98 3.40 13.03
C ALA A 183 6.64 2.48 14.22
N ALA A 184 7.36 2.61 15.34
CA ALA A 184 7.07 1.89 16.58
C ALA A 184 5.65 2.15 17.09
N THR A 185 5.22 3.42 17.10
CA THR A 185 3.85 3.81 17.51
C THR A 185 2.79 3.20 16.58
N ARG A 186 3.05 3.12 15.27
CA ARG A 186 2.11 2.48 14.33
C ARG A 186 2.05 0.97 14.52
N THR A 187 3.17 0.33 14.79
CA THR A 187 3.26 -1.12 15.09
C THR A 187 2.38 -1.48 16.28
N THR A 188 2.54 -0.77 17.40
CA THR A 188 1.72 -1.02 18.61
C THR A 188 0.26 -0.62 18.41
N TYR A 189 0.00 0.44 17.66
CA TYR A 189 -1.35 0.84 17.31
C TYR A 189 -2.08 -0.22 16.47
N ARG A 190 -1.43 -0.85 15.49
CA ARG A 190 -2.02 -1.93 14.69
C ARG A 190 -2.39 -3.15 15.53
N ALA A 191 -1.52 -3.57 16.46
CA ALA A 191 -1.87 -4.62 17.42
C ALA A 191 -3.11 -4.23 18.21
N SER A 192 -3.21 -2.97 18.66
CA SER A 192 -4.36 -2.46 19.41
C SER A 192 -5.67 -2.54 18.61
N LEU A 193 -5.64 -2.26 17.30
CA LEU A 193 -6.81 -2.37 16.42
C LEU A 193 -7.27 -3.82 16.26
N ILE A 194 -6.34 -4.76 16.05
CA ILE A 194 -6.66 -6.19 15.94
C ILE A 194 -7.27 -6.70 17.24
N LEU A 195 -6.68 -6.38 18.40
CA LEU A 195 -7.22 -6.78 19.69
C LEU A 195 -8.59 -6.16 19.97
N ALA A 196 -8.83 -4.90 19.56
CA ALA A 196 -10.14 -4.28 19.69
C ALA A 196 -11.22 -5.01 18.86
N ALA A 197 -10.87 -5.43 17.64
CA ALA A 197 -11.82 -6.04 16.70
C ALA A 197 -12.05 -7.53 16.95
N LYS A 198 -11.00 -8.26 17.32
CA LYS A 198 -10.99 -9.73 17.38
C LYS A 198 -10.92 -10.27 18.80
N GLY A 199 -10.55 -9.44 19.78
CA GLY A 199 -10.26 -9.85 21.15
C GLY A 199 -9.00 -10.74 21.26
N GLY A 200 -8.81 -11.29 22.46
CA GLY A 200 -7.65 -12.13 22.80
C GLY A 200 -6.40 -11.32 23.19
N ALA A 201 -5.24 -11.97 23.06
CA ALA A 201 -3.91 -11.44 23.37
C ALA A 201 -3.05 -11.33 22.09
N ILE A 202 -1.90 -10.66 22.16
CA ILE A 202 -1.03 -10.47 20.98
C ILE A 202 -0.55 -11.82 20.42
N ALA A 203 -0.30 -12.80 21.28
CA ALA A 203 0.08 -14.16 20.90
C ALA A 203 -0.99 -14.88 20.05
N GLY A 204 -2.24 -14.43 20.08
CA GLY A 204 -3.33 -15.01 19.28
C GLY A 204 -3.57 -14.32 17.93
N ILE A 205 -2.78 -13.31 17.56
CA ILE A 205 -2.92 -12.62 16.28
C ILE A 205 -2.49 -13.55 15.15
N THR A 206 -3.35 -13.73 14.13
CA THR A 206 -3.01 -14.55 12.96
C THR A 206 -2.48 -13.69 11.81
N ILE A 207 -1.79 -14.32 10.85
CA ILE A 207 -1.40 -13.68 9.59
C ILE A 207 -2.65 -13.14 8.86
N GLY A 208 -3.74 -13.89 8.87
CA GLY A 208 -5.02 -13.47 8.32
C GLY A 208 -5.55 -12.16 8.93
N ASP A 209 -5.52 -12.03 10.26
CA ASP A 209 -5.96 -10.80 10.96
C ASP A 209 -5.14 -9.57 10.53
N MET A 210 -3.82 -9.76 10.39
CA MET A 210 -2.93 -8.70 9.94
C MET A 210 -3.25 -8.29 8.50
N LEU A 211 -3.44 -9.24 7.59
CA LEU A 211 -3.76 -8.94 6.19
C LEU A 211 -5.10 -8.21 6.07
N GLU A 212 -6.13 -8.66 6.80
CA GLU A 212 -7.43 -7.99 6.85
C GLU A 212 -7.31 -6.53 7.35
N LEU A 213 -6.50 -6.28 8.38
CA LEU A 213 -6.22 -4.92 8.85
C LEU A 213 -5.53 -4.08 7.77
N LEU A 214 -4.52 -4.62 7.09
CA LEU A 214 -3.78 -3.89 6.06
C LEU A 214 -4.66 -3.55 4.85
N ASP A 215 -5.61 -4.42 4.50
CA ASP A 215 -6.58 -4.17 3.45
C ASP A 215 -7.61 -3.11 3.86
N ALA A 216 -8.07 -3.14 5.12
CA ALA A 216 -8.92 -2.08 5.70
C ALA A 216 -8.21 -0.71 5.73
N GLU A 217 -6.91 -0.68 6.07
CA GLU A 217 -6.07 0.52 6.00
C GLU A 217 -5.95 1.02 4.56
N ALA A 218 -5.68 0.15 3.59
CA ALA A 218 -5.54 0.52 2.19
C ALA A 218 -6.84 1.08 1.59
N ALA A 219 -8.00 0.52 1.96
CA ALA A 219 -9.30 0.99 1.51
C ALA A 219 -9.70 2.34 2.14
N THR A 220 -9.32 2.58 3.40
CA THR A 220 -9.80 3.73 4.19
C THR A 220 -8.85 4.93 4.19
N LEU A 221 -7.55 4.70 4.01
CA LEU A 221 -6.52 5.73 4.07
C LEU A 221 -6.13 6.17 2.66
N ARG A 222 -6.10 7.50 2.43
CA ARG A 222 -5.69 8.09 1.14
C ARG A 222 -4.18 8.00 0.85
N THR A 223 -3.40 7.51 1.80
CA THR A 223 -1.94 7.44 1.74
C THR A 223 -1.50 6.01 1.98
N ALA A 224 -0.45 5.57 1.30
CA ALA A 224 0.12 4.24 1.49
C ALA A 224 0.43 4.00 2.98
N PRO A 225 -0.01 2.87 3.56
CA PRO A 225 0.28 2.56 4.94
C PRO A 225 1.79 2.36 5.13
N GLY A 226 2.43 3.17 5.96
CA GLY A 226 3.84 3.00 6.32
C GLY A 226 4.07 1.91 7.37
N ALA A 227 5.32 1.45 7.53
CA ALA A 227 5.76 0.53 8.59
C ALA A 227 5.02 -0.83 8.64
N THR A 228 4.43 -1.28 7.52
CA THR A 228 3.73 -2.59 7.44
C THR A 228 4.68 -3.76 7.63
N HIS A 229 5.86 -3.69 7.02
CA HIS A 229 6.93 -4.68 7.15
C HIS A 229 7.43 -4.80 8.60
N LEU A 230 7.57 -3.67 9.31
CA LEU A 230 7.98 -3.67 10.71
C LEU A 230 6.95 -4.39 11.59
N PHE A 231 5.65 -4.15 11.36
CA PHE A 231 4.60 -4.82 12.15
C PHE A 231 4.65 -6.34 12.00
N TYR A 232 4.79 -6.84 10.77
CA TYR A 232 4.97 -8.26 10.51
C TYR A 232 6.24 -8.81 11.18
N ARG A 233 7.37 -8.14 10.98
CA ARG A 233 8.67 -8.55 11.53
C ARG A 233 8.62 -8.67 13.05
N VAL A 234 8.08 -7.67 13.74
CA VAL A 234 8.01 -7.67 15.22
C VAL A 234 7.14 -8.82 15.74
N LEU A 235 5.97 -9.07 15.15
CA LEU A 235 5.13 -10.21 15.53
C LEU A 235 5.82 -11.55 15.27
N ARG A 236 6.55 -11.68 14.16
CA ARG A 236 7.35 -12.89 13.86
C ARG A 236 8.47 -13.08 14.88
N THR A 237 9.23 -12.03 15.21
CA THR A 237 10.31 -12.07 16.21
C THR A 237 9.78 -12.40 17.61
N MET A 238 8.56 -11.98 17.93
CA MET A 238 7.86 -12.38 19.17
C MET A 238 7.37 -13.84 19.14
N GLY A 239 7.50 -14.56 18.02
CA GLY A 239 7.08 -15.95 17.87
C GLY A 239 5.59 -16.15 17.59
N VAL A 240 4.84 -15.08 17.25
CA VAL A 240 3.37 -15.11 17.12
C VAL A 240 2.89 -16.00 15.97
N PHE A 241 3.63 -16.06 14.86
CA PHE A 241 3.19 -16.78 13.64
C PHE A 241 3.76 -18.20 13.51
N GLY A 242 4.57 -18.68 14.47
CA GLY A 242 5.26 -19.97 14.38
C GLY A 242 6.49 -19.97 13.47
N ALA A 243 7.22 -21.10 13.44
CA ALA A 243 8.48 -21.23 12.71
C ALA A 243 8.30 -21.27 11.18
N ASP A 244 7.18 -21.83 10.72
CA ASP A 244 6.86 -22.00 9.29
C ASP A 244 6.29 -20.73 8.63
N ALA A 245 6.13 -19.64 9.39
CA ALA A 245 5.71 -18.37 8.84
C ALA A 245 6.78 -17.81 7.88
N PRO A 246 6.38 -17.21 6.72
CA PRO A 246 7.31 -16.62 5.76
C PRO A 246 8.33 -15.67 6.41
N ALA A 247 9.50 -15.50 5.79
CA ALA A 247 10.55 -14.66 6.37
C ALA A 247 10.15 -13.17 6.31
N THR A 248 9.40 -12.78 5.28
CA THR A 248 9.01 -11.39 5.04
C THR A 248 7.54 -11.21 4.70
N LEU A 249 6.98 -10.04 5.00
CA LEU A 249 5.62 -9.66 4.55
C LEU A 249 5.49 -9.67 3.02
N ARG A 250 6.60 -9.48 2.29
CA ARG A 250 6.60 -9.50 0.82
C ARG A 250 6.23 -10.89 0.30
N GLU A 251 6.74 -11.95 0.91
CA GLU A 251 6.39 -13.33 0.55
C GLU A 251 4.89 -13.61 0.71
N LEU A 252 4.25 -13.06 1.75
CA LEU A 252 2.80 -13.21 1.98
C LEU A 252 1.92 -12.50 0.95
N ARG A 253 2.39 -11.37 0.43
CA ARG A 253 1.66 -10.55 -0.58
C ARG A 253 2.03 -10.89 -2.01
N THR A 254 3.08 -11.68 -2.19
CA THR A 254 3.41 -12.26 -3.49
C THR A 254 2.47 -13.44 -3.67
N VAL A 255 1.26 -13.18 -4.18
CA VAL A 255 0.50 -14.24 -4.86
C VAL A 255 1.50 -14.83 -5.84
N GLY A 256 1.77 -16.13 -5.74
CA GLY A 256 2.68 -16.81 -6.66
C GLY A 256 2.37 -16.43 -8.11
N GLN A 257 3.36 -16.55 -8.99
CA GLN A 257 3.14 -16.31 -10.41
C GLN A 257 1.90 -17.07 -10.87
N ARG A 258 0.90 -16.35 -11.38
CA ARG A 258 -0.35 -16.95 -11.83
C ARG A 258 -0.05 -17.85 -13.02
N THR A 259 -0.61 -19.05 -13.02
CA THR A 259 -0.48 -19.94 -14.18
C THR A 259 -1.16 -19.31 -15.41
N PRO A 260 -0.82 -19.74 -16.64
CA PRO A 260 -1.50 -19.30 -17.85
C PRO A 260 -3.04 -19.37 -17.77
N GLU A 261 -3.58 -20.40 -17.12
CA GLU A 261 -5.01 -20.56 -16.84
C GLU A 261 -5.55 -19.39 -16.01
N GLN A 262 -4.94 -19.14 -14.85
CA GLN A 262 -5.34 -18.08 -13.94
C GLN A 262 -5.18 -16.68 -14.55
N LEU A 263 -4.22 -16.52 -15.47
CA LEU A 263 -4.01 -15.27 -16.19
C LEU A 263 -5.12 -14.98 -17.22
N ILE A 264 -5.72 -15.99 -17.83
CA ILE A 264 -6.83 -15.84 -18.78
C ILE A 264 -8.19 -15.85 -18.07
N ASP A 265 -8.38 -16.71 -17.06
CA ASP A 265 -9.67 -16.88 -16.37
C ASP A 265 -10.19 -15.60 -15.71
N ARG A 266 -9.28 -14.71 -15.29
CA ARG A 266 -9.65 -13.40 -14.72
C ARG A 266 -10.45 -12.51 -15.66
N TYR A 267 -10.47 -12.80 -16.96
CA TYR A 267 -11.22 -12.04 -17.97
C TYR A 267 -12.62 -12.58 -18.23
N GLY A 268 -12.98 -13.75 -17.68
CA GLY A 268 -14.33 -14.30 -17.77
C GLY A 268 -14.79 -14.59 -19.19
N LEU A 269 -13.90 -15.11 -20.05
CA LEU A 269 -14.22 -15.42 -21.45
C LEU A 269 -15.32 -16.49 -21.54
N LEU A 270 -16.36 -16.21 -22.32
CA LEU A 270 -17.53 -17.08 -22.49
C LEU A 270 -17.24 -18.23 -23.46
N CYS A 271 -16.50 -17.96 -24.55
CA CYS A 271 -16.11 -18.96 -25.53
C CYS A 271 -14.99 -19.84 -24.96
N ARG A 272 -15.36 -21.00 -24.38
CA ARG A 272 -14.40 -21.95 -23.79
C ARG A 272 -13.33 -22.45 -24.77
N PRO A 273 -13.64 -22.79 -26.03
CA PRO A 273 -12.62 -23.20 -27.00
C PRO A 273 -11.54 -22.13 -27.22
N ILE A 274 -11.91 -20.85 -27.30
CA ILE A 274 -10.94 -19.76 -27.47
C ILE A 274 -10.18 -19.49 -26.17
N ARG A 275 -10.83 -19.60 -25.01
CA ARG A 275 -10.16 -19.52 -23.71
C ARG A 275 -9.04 -20.56 -23.62
N ASP A 276 -9.33 -21.81 -23.98
CA ASP A 276 -8.36 -22.91 -23.89
C ASP A 276 -7.23 -22.73 -24.91
N LEU A 277 -7.53 -22.27 -26.13
CA LEU A 277 -6.53 -21.86 -27.11
C LEU A 277 -5.58 -20.78 -26.56
N LEU A 278 -6.10 -19.73 -25.93
CA LEU A 278 -5.26 -18.67 -25.37
C LEU A 278 -4.37 -19.18 -24.23
N VAL A 279 -4.87 -20.11 -23.42
CA VAL A 279 -4.07 -20.76 -22.38
C VAL A 279 -2.95 -21.60 -23.00
N ASP A 280 -3.26 -22.42 -24.00
CA ASP A 280 -2.27 -23.26 -24.69
C ASP A 280 -1.21 -22.43 -25.40
N TYR A 281 -1.62 -21.33 -26.03
CA TYR A 281 -0.69 -20.38 -26.64
C TYR A 281 0.24 -19.74 -25.59
N LEU A 282 -0.28 -19.35 -24.42
CA LEU A 282 0.55 -18.82 -23.36
C LEU A 282 1.53 -19.86 -22.79
N LYS A 283 1.10 -21.12 -22.65
CA LYS A 283 1.98 -22.23 -22.22
C LYS A 283 3.13 -22.44 -23.19
N GLU A 284 2.86 -22.42 -24.48
CA GLU A 284 3.88 -22.58 -25.52
C GLU A 284 4.91 -21.44 -25.50
N ARG A 285 4.47 -20.21 -25.19
CA ARG A 285 5.36 -19.04 -25.13
C ARG A 285 6.09 -18.87 -23.80
N GLN A 286 5.58 -19.45 -22.72
CA GLN A 286 6.10 -19.25 -21.36
C GLN A 286 7.59 -19.58 -21.20
N PRO A 287 8.15 -20.66 -21.78
CA PRO A 287 9.57 -21.00 -21.62
C PRO A 287 10.54 -19.94 -22.14
N ALA A 288 10.12 -19.13 -23.12
CA ALA A 288 10.95 -18.12 -23.78
C ALA A 288 10.72 -16.70 -23.25
N LEU A 289 9.83 -16.50 -22.27
CA LEU A 289 9.41 -15.19 -21.81
C LEU A 289 9.51 -15.07 -20.29
N ASP A 290 9.90 -13.89 -19.80
CA ASP A 290 9.75 -13.56 -18.39
C ASP A 290 8.26 -13.44 -18.01
N TYR A 291 7.94 -13.61 -16.72
CA TYR A 291 6.55 -13.60 -16.24
C TYR A 291 5.81 -12.29 -16.53
N THR A 292 6.50 -11.14 -16.52
CA THR A 292 5.89 -9.84 -16.80
C THR A 292 5.44 -9.76 -18.25
N SER A 293 6.26 -10.31 -19.16
CA SER A 293 5.94 -10.47 -20.57
C SER A 293 4.76 -11.42 -20.79
N VAL A 294 4.70 -12.57 -20.10
CA VAL A 294 3.55 -13.50 -20.17
C VAL A 294 2.27 -12.85 -19.64
N ASN A 295 2.31 -12.17 -18.50
CA ASN A 295 1.15 -11.47 -17.93
C ASN A 295 0.67 -10.33 -18.85
N SER A 296 1.58 -9.63 -19.52
CA SER A 296 1.25 -8.60 -20.51
C SER A 296 0.58 -9.21 -21.74
N LEU A 297 1.11 -10.33 -22.25
CA LEU A 297 0.56 -11.07 -23.38
C LEU A 297 -0.87 -11.56 -23.08
N ALA A 298 -1.09 -12.14 -21.90
CA ALA A 298 -2.42 -12.53 -21.43
C ALA A 298 -3.40 -11.34 -21.40
N ASN A 299 -2.94 -10.15 -21.00
CA ASN A 299 -3.77 -8.96 -21.00
C ASN A 299 -4.10 -8.45 -22.41
N PHE A 300 -3.15 -8.47 -23.34
CA PHE A 300 -3.40 -8.06 -24.72
C PHE A 300 -4.38 -9.00 -25.42
N LEU A 301 -4.21 -10.32 -25.27
CA LEU A 301 -5.04 -11.30 -25.96
C LEU A 301 -6.38 -11.55 -25.26
N GLY A 302 -6.37 -11.77 -23.94
CA GLY A 302 -7.58 -12.07 -23.17
C GLY A 302 -8.46 -10.85 -22.96
N ALA A 303 -7.93 -9.76 -22.40
CA ALA A 303 -8.73 -8.61 -22.01
C ALA A 303 -9.05 -7.67 -23.17
N LEU A 304 -8.03 -7.28 -23.93
CA LEU A 304 -8.11 -6.18 -24.89
C LEU A 304 -8.54 -6.63 -26.27
N PHE A 305 -8.34 -7.90 -26.60
CA PHE A 305 -8.77 -8.50 -27.86
C PHE A 305 -10.04 -9.32 -27.66
N TRP A 306 -9.97 -10.50 -27.06
CA TRP A 306 -11.10 -11.44 -27.10
C TRP A 306 -12.28 -11.02 -26.22
N ALA A 307 -12.06 -10.61 -24.97
CA ALA A 307 -13.15 -10.15 -24.10
C ALA A 307 -13.86 -8.89 -24.64
N ASP A 308 -13.15 -8.04 -25.40
CA ASP A 308 -13.80 -6.92 -26.08
C ASP A 308 -14.67 -7.38 -27.25
N LEU A 309 -14.21 -8.36 -28.03
CA LEU A 309 -14.99 -8.96 -29.11
C LEU A 309 -16.27 -9.61 -28.57
N GLU A 310 -16.19 -10.44 -27.53
CA GLU A 310 -17.37 -11.08 -26.93
C GLU A 310 -18.38 -10.08 -26.38
N ARG A 311 -17.90 -8.98 -25.78
CA ARG A 311 -18.77 -7.92 -25.23
C ARG A 311 -19.61 -7.23 -26.31
N HIS A 312 -19.08 -7.10 -27.52
CA HIS A 312 -19.75 -6.38 -28.61
C HIS A 312 -20.37 -7.32 -29.67
N HIS A 313 -19.96 -8.58 -29.69
CA HIS A 313 -20.46 -9.62 -30.59
C HIS A 313 -20.73 -10.91 -29.77
N PRO A 314 -21.83 -10.95 -29.00
CA PRO A 314 -22.17 -12.13 -28.19
C PRO A 314 -22.27 -13.39 -29.05
N GLY A 315 -21.65 -14.48 -28.60
CA GLY A 315 -21.63 -15.75 -29.32
C GLY A 315 -20.50 -15.90 -30.36
N ILE A 316 -19.64 -14.88 -30.53
CA ILE A 316 -18.43 -15.02 -31.36
C ILE A 316 -17.54 -16.16 -30.86
N ASN A 317 -17.11 -17.03 -31.77
CA ASN A 317 -16.38 -18.25 -31.42
C ASN A 317 -15.26 -18.61 -32.42
N SER A 318 -14.96 -17.72 -33.38
CA SER A 318 -13.98 -17.97 -34.45
C SER A 318 -12.95 -16.85 -34.54
N LEU A 319 -11.70 -17.21 -34.84
CA LEU A 319 -10.62 -16.27 -35.14
C LEU A 319 -10.70 -15.67 -36.55
N HIS A 320 -11.53 -16.25 -37.44
CA HIS A 320 -11.82 -15.66 -38.74
C HIS A 320 -12.80 -14.51 -38.58
N LEU A 321 -12.27 -13.33 -38.24
CA LEU A 321 -13.08 -12.15 -37.96
C LEU A 321 -13.59 -11.49 -39.25
N PRO A 322 -14.89 -11.17 -39.34
CA PRO A 322 -15.39 -10.29 -40.39
C PRO A 322 -14.65 -8.93 -40.40
N PRO A 323 -14.41 -8.33 -41.57
CA PRO A 323 -13.63 -7.09 -41.67
C PRO A 323 -14.19 -5.91 -40.85
N ASP A 324 -15.52 -5.80 -40.78
CA ASP A 324 -16.23 -4.79 -40.00
C ASP A 324 -16.06 -5.01 -38.49
N VAL A 325 -16.15 -6.25 -38.01
CA VAL A 325 -15.90 -6.64 -36.61
C VAL A 325 -14.46 -6.29 -36.19
N ALA A 326 -13.48 -6.69 -37.02
CA ALA A 326 -12.08 -6.38 -36.79
C ALA A 326 -11.82 -4.87 -36.77
N GLN A 327 -12.43 -4.11 -37.70
CA GLN A 327 -12.27 -2.67 -37.77
C GLN A 327 -12.92 -1.96 -36.57
N ALA A 328 -14.11 -2.38 -36.15
CA ALA A 328 -14.81 -1.84 -35.00
C ALA A 328 -14.02 -2.08 -33.71
N TRP A 329 -13.45 -3.27 -33.52
CA TRP A 329 -12.53 -3.56 -32.42
C TRP A 329 -11.32 -2.62 -32.43
N LYS A 330 -10.66 -2.47 -33.59
CA LYS A 330 -9.50 -1.58 -33.74
C LYS A 330 -9.86 -0.12 -33.44
N GLN A 331 -11.06 0.34 -33.77
CA GLN A 331 -11.53 1.69 -33.44
C GLN A 331 -11.71 1.87 -31.93
N ARG A 332 -12.39 0.94 -31.25
CA ARG A 332 -12.59 1.00 -29.79
C ARG A 332 -11.27 0.97 -29.03
N LEU A 333 -10.31 0.16 -29.50
CA LEU A 333 -9.00 0.05 -28.87
C LEU A 333 -8.18 1.36 -28.92
N ARG A 334 -8.50 2.30 -29.81
CA ARG A 334 -7.78 3.59 -29.93
C ARG A 334 -7.97 4.52 -28.73
N THR A 335 -9.00 4.32 -27.91
CA THR A 335 -9.28 5.19 -26.76
C THR A 335 -9.34 4.39 -25.46
N VAL A 336 -9.26 5.12 -24.35
CA VAL A 336 -9.49 4.60 -23.01
C VAL A 336 -10.28 5.64 -22.21
N PRO A 337 -11.27 5.24 -21.41
CA PRO A 337 -11.92 6.17 -20.49
C PRO A 337 -10.93 6.63 -19.43
N LYS A 338 -10.81 7.95 -19.26
CA LYS A 338 -10.00 8.60 -18.22
C LYS A 338 -10.91 9.47 -17.37
N THR A 339 -10.94 9.19 -16.07
CA THR A 339 -11.61 10.06 -15.10
C THR A 339 -10.77 11.32 -14.90
N ILE A 340 -11.31 12.47 -15.32
CA ILE A 340 -10.74 13.79 -15.10
C ILE A 340 -11.46 14.38 -13.89
N ARG A 341 -10.68 14.80 -12.89
CA ARG A 341 -11.23 15.45 -11.70
C ARG A 341 -11.07 16.96 -11.86
N ALA A 342 -12.18 17.67 -11.82
CA ALA A 342 -12.20 19.12 -11.89
C ALA A 342 -11.79 19.73 -10.53
N PRO A 343 -11.37 21.02 -10.50
CA PRO A 343 -10.95 21.71 -9.28
C PRO A 343 -12.03 21.79 -8.20
N ASP A 344 -13.30 21.76 -8.61
CA ASP A 344 -14.49 21.73 -7.74
C ASP A 344 -14.75 20.35 -7.08
N GLY A 345 -13.94 19.34 -7.43
CA GLY A 345 -14.04 17.98 -6.90
C GLY A 345 -14.94 17.05 -7.70
N SER A 346 -15.65 17.54 -8.72
CA SER A 346 -16.44 16.73 -9.64
C SER A 346 -15.55 15.84 -10.52
N THR A 347 -16.06 14.69 -10.92
CA THR A 347 -15.35 13.72 -11.78
C THR A 347 -16.10 13.52 -13.07
N THR A 348 -15.47 13.83 -14.20
CA THR A 348 -16.00 13.59 -15.55
C THR A 348 -15.20 12.48 -16.22
N GLN A 349 -15.86 11.53 -16.87
CA GLN A 349 -15.18 10.54 -17.70
C GLN A 349 -15.00 11.09 -19.12
N ALA A 350 -13.76 11.15 -19.60
CA ALA A 350 -13.45 11.55 -20.96
C ALA A 350 -12.74 10.40 -21.69
N GLN A 351 -13.05 10.21 -22.97
CA GLN A 351 -12.29 9.29 -23.83
C GLN A 351 -10.98 9.96 -24.26
N VAL A 352 -9.85 9.38 -23.90
CA VAL A 352 -8.53 9.88 -24.30
C VAL A 352 -7.85 8.90 -25.25
N PRO A 353 -7.01 9.36 -26.18
CA PRO A 353 -6.23 8.48 -27.04
C PRO A 353 -5.37 7.51 -26.23
N ARG A 354 -5.42 6.23 -26.59
CA ARG A 354 -4.64 5.16 -25.96
C ARG A 354 -3.18 5.25 -26.42
N ILE A 355 -2.29 5.54 -25.49
CA ILE A 355 -0.84 5.68 -25.76
C ILE A 355 -0.24 4.37 -26.28
N ASN A 356 -0.68 3.22 -25.76
CA ASN A 356 -0.17 1.90 -26.09
C ASN A 356 -1.01 1.16 -27.16
N TYR A 357 -1.77 1.88 -27.99
CA TYR A 357 -2.61 1.27 -29.04
C TYR A 357 -1.83 0.29 -29.94
N ARG A 358 -0.69 0.75 -30.48
CA ARG A 358 0.18 -0.08 -31.33
C ARG A 358 0.84 -1.24 -30.59
N GLU A 359 1.02 -1.11 -29.27
CA GLU A 359 1.54 -2.18 -28.41
C GLU A 359 0.52 -3.29 -28.18
N CYS A 360 -0.77 -3.02 -28.34
CA CYS A 360 -1.81 -4.05 -28.29
C CYS A 360 -1.94 -4.80 -29.63
N LEU A 361 -1.73 -4.12 -30.77
CA LEU A 361 -1.85 -4.74 -32.10
C LEU A 361 -0.73 -5.74 -32.41
N THR A 362 0.50 -5.48 -31.93
CA THR A 362 1.66 -6.34 -32.21
C THR A 362 1.48 -7.76 -31.65
N PRO A 363 1.09 -7.97 -30.38
CA PRO A 363 0.81 -9.31 -29.83
C PRO A 363 -0.32 -10.06 -30.55
N VAL A 364 -1.40 -9.36 -30.94
CA VAL A 364 -2.50 -9.99 -31.69
C VAL A 364 -2.01 -10.45 -33.06
N ARG A 365 -1.22 -9.63 -33.76
CA ARG A 365 -0.63 -10.06 -35.04
C ARG A 365 0.32 -11.23 -34.88
N ALA A 366 1.19 -11.20 -33.87
CA ALA A 366 2.12 -12.29 -33.58
C ALA A 366 1.35 -13.59 -33.28
N PHE A 367 0.29 -13.53 -32.47
CA PHE A 367 -0.56 -14.67 -32.16
C PHE A 367 -1.11 -15.36 -33.43
N TYR A 368 -1.69 -14.62 -34.38
CA TYR A 368 -2.20 -15.19 -35.63
C TYR A 368 -1.09 -15.80 -36.51
N LEU A 369 0.09 -15.18 -36.54
CA LEU A 369 1.22 -15.68 -37.32
C LEU A 369 1.88 -16.91 -36.68
N ASP A 370 2.00 -16.91 -35.36
CA ASP A 370 2.51 -18.03 -34.57
C ASP A 370 1.59 -19.26 -34.77
N LEU A 371 0.26 -19.08 -34.73
CA LEU A 371 -0.68 -20.17 -35.03
C LEU A 371 -0.51 -20.73 -36.45
N ALA A 372 -0.35 -19.86 -37.45
CA ALA A 372 -0.14 -20.29 -38.84
C ALA A 372 1.19 -21.03 -39.02
N HIS A 373 2.24 -20.62 -38.30
CA HIS A 373 3.55 -21.26 -38.33
C HIS A 373 3.53 -22.60 -37.59
N TRP A 374 3.02 -22.64 -36.37
CA TRP A 374 2.96 -23.86 -35.54
C TRP A 374 1.99 -24.91 -36.10
N ALA A 375 0.99 -24.52 -36.90
CA ALA A 375 0.15 -25.47 -37.62
C ALA A 375 0.92 -26.34 -38.62
N VAL A 376 2.10 -25.92 -39.06
CA VAL A 376 2.99 -26.74 -39.90
C VAL A 376 3.73 -27.78 -39.05
N GLU A 377 4.05 -27.45 -37.80
CA GLU A 377 4.82 -28.30 -36.88
C GLU A 377 3.93 -29.30 -36.13
N ASP A 378 2.78 -28.86 -35.62
CA ASP A 378 1.76 -29.68 -34.95
C ASP A 378 0.36 -29.33 -35.49
N PRO A 379 -0.05 -29.93 -36.63
CA PRO A 379 -1.33 -29.65 -37.25
C PRO A 379 -2.53 -30.04 -36.38
N ALA A 380 -2.41 -31.11 -35.58
CA ALA A 380 -3.51 -31.63 -34.77
C ALA A 380 -3.94 -30.62 -33.69
N ARG A 381 -2.97 -29.85 -33.16
CA ARG A 381 -3.21 -28.84 -32.13
C ARG A 381 -3.58 -27.47 -32.71
N TRP A 382 -2.91 -27.02 -33.77
CA TRP A 382 -2.99 -25.61 -34.20
C TRP A 382 -3.75 -25.37 -35.51
N ALA A 383 -3.88 -26.35 -36.41
CA ALA A 383 -4.43 -26.12 -37.76
C ALA A 383 -5.88 -25.62 -37.73
N ALA A 384 -6.69 -26.09 -36.79
CA ALA A 384 -8.09 -25.68 -36.64
C ALA A 384 -8.26 -24.18 -36.30
N TRP A 385 -7.19 -23.52 -35.81
CA TRP A 385 -7.21 -22.14 -35.36
C TRP A 385 -6.61 -21.15 -36.35
N VAL A 386 -6.06 -21.63 -37.47
CA VAL A 386 -5.44 -20.77 -38.49
C VAL A 386 -6.50 -19.91 -39.17
N ALA A 387 -6.29 -18.59 -39.15
CA ALA A 387 -7.21 -17.62 -39.73
C ALA A 387 -6.45 -16.40 -40.30
N PRO A 388 -7.06 -15.62 -41.21
CA PRO A 388 -6.49 -14.36 -41.67
C PRO A 388 -6.32 -13.37 -40.52
N CYS A 389 -5.14 -12.74 -40.44
CA CYS A 389 -4.84 -11.80 -39.37
C CYS A 389 -5.61 -10.47 -39.55
N PRO A 390 -6.36 -10.00 -38.53
CA PRO A 390 -7.11 -8.74 -38.60
C PRO A 390 -6.24 -7.46 -38.54
N VAL A 391 -4.92 -7.62 -38.36
CA VAL A 391 -3.95 -6.54 -38.18
C VAL A 391 -2.93 -6.58 -39.31
N GLY A 392 -2.91 -5.53 -40.15
CA GLY A 392 -1.94 -5.39 -41.24
C GLY A 392 -0.51 -5.06 -40.77
N SER A 393 0.48 -5.28 -41.64
CA SER A 393 1.90 -4.96 -41.38
C SER A 393 2.14 -3.47 -41.17
N GLU A 394 1.48 -2.60 -41.94
CA GLU A 394 1.61 -1.15 -41.82
C GLU A 394 1.04 -0.60 -40.50
N GLU A 395 0.03 -1.28 -39.94
CA GLU A 395 -0.61 -0.86 -38.68
C GLU A 395 0.32 -1.00 -37.46
N ILE A 396 1.33 -1.89 -37.55
CA ILE A 396 2.32 -2.12 -36.50
C ILE A 396 3.69 -1.50 -36.80
N ASN A 397 3.86 -0.79 -37.92
CA ASN A 397 5.15 -0.22 -38.31
C ASN A 397 5.57 0.94 -37.38
N ARG A 398 6.53 0.67 -36.49
CA ARG A 398 7.03 1.66 -35.51
C ARG A 398 8.28 2.41 -35.95
N ARG A 399 8.74 2.26 -37.21
CA ARG A 399 10.02 2.86 -37.66
C ARG A 399 10.01 4.39 -37.52
N LYS A 400 8.93 5.05 -37.93
CA LYS A 400 8.77 6.50 -37.81
C LYS A 400 8.72 6.95 -36.35
N ASP A 401 7.91 6.29 -35.53
CA ASP A 401 7.78 6.60 -34.10
C ASP A 401 9.10 6.42 -33.33
N LYS A 402 9.83 5.33 -33.59
CA LYS A 402 11.16 5.08 -33.00
C LYS A 402 12.15 6.17 -33.39
N ARG A 403 12.20 6.57 -34.67
CA ARG A 403 13.05 7.66 -35.17
C ARG A 403 12.69 9.01 -34.53
N GLN A 404 11.40 9.34 -34.45
CA GLN A 404 10.96 10.57 -33.81
C GLN A 404 11.25 10.59 -32.30
N ARG A 405 11.06 9.46 -31.59
CA ARG A 405 11.41 9.35 -30.18
C ARG A 405 12.91 9.57 -29.96
N LYS A 406 13.75 8.92 -30.76
CA LYS A 406 15.22 9.13 -30.72
C LYS A 406 15.56 10.59 -30.98
N SER A 407 15.02 11.19 -32.05
CA SER A 407 15.23 12.59 -32.39
C SER A 407 14.86 13.55 -31.24
N ARG A 408 13.70 13.33 -30.57
CA ARG A 408 13.29 14.11 -29.39
C ARG A 408 14.20 13.91 -28.19
N MET A 409 14.67 12.68 -27.96
CA MET A 409 15.64 12.39 -26.90
C MET A 409 16.96 13.12 -27.17
N ASP A 410 17.48 13.01 -28.40
CA ASP A 410 18.72 13.65 -28.82
C ASP A 410 18.63 15.19 -28.77
N ALA A 411 17.49 15.77 -29.14
CA ALA A 411 17.22 17.21 -29.01
C ALA A 411 17.24 17.65 -27.53
N ARG A 412 16.52 16.92 -26.66
CA ARG A 412 16.48 17.19 -25.23
C ARG A 412 17.86 17.08 -24.57
N THR A 413 18.67 16.11 -24.97
CA THR A 413 20.04 15.96 -24.47
C THR A 413 20.88 17.17 -24.89
N ARG A 414 20.82 17.58 -26.15
CA ARG A 414 21.55 18.76 -26.65
C ARG A 414 21.15 20.05 -25.93
N GLU A 415 19.87 20.25 -25.65
CA GLU A 415 19.36 21.42 -24.92
C GLU A 415 19.78 21.42 -23.43
N ARG A 416 19.84 20.25 -22.79
CA ARG A 416 20.04 20.14 -21.32
C ARG A 416 21.47 19.91 -20.89
N LEU A 417 22.32 19.34 -21.75
CA LEU A 417 23.71 19.05 -21.40
C LEU A 417 24.49 20.31 -20.97
N PRO A 418 24.35 21.48 -21.63
CA PRO A 418 25.06 22.69 -21.22
C PRO A 418 24.68 23.21 -19.83
N VAL A 419 23.46 22.95 -19.35
CA VAL A 419 22.97 23.42 -18.05
C VAL A 419 23.21 22.43 -16.91
N LEU A 420 23.74 21.24 -17.20
CA LEU A 420 24.03 20.22 -16.21
C LEU A 420 24.94 20.71 -15.05
N PRO A 421 26.01 21.50 -15.28
CA PRO A 421 26.82 22.05 -14.19
C PRO A 421 26.01 22.95 -13.23
N THR A 422 25.05 23.72 -13.76
CA THR A 422 24.15 24.54 -12.93
C THR A 422 23.22 23.66 -12.09
N LEU A 423 22.65 22.60 -12.69
CA LEU A 423 21.82 21.65 -11.94
C LEU A 423 22.57 21.04 -10.75
N ARG A 424 23.82 20.61 -10.96
CA ARG A 424 24.68 20.05 -9.89
C ARG A 424 24.88 21.04 -8.75
N ARG A 425 25.35 22.26 -9.07
CA ARG A 425 25.59 23.31 -8.07
C ARG A 425 24.32 23.67 -7.30
N THR A 426 23.17 23.75 -7.98
CA THR A 426 21.90 24.04 -7.33
C THR A 426 21.44 22.89 -6.43
N ALA A 427 21.61 21.63 -6.85
CA ALA A 427 21.26 20.47 -6.04
C ALA A 427 22.15 20.36 -4.79
N ASP A 428 23.46 20.56 -4.95
CA ASP A 428 24.41 20.54 -3.83
C ASP A 428 24.14 21.68 -2.84
N ARG A 429 23.97 22.91 -3.33
CA ARG A 429 23.59 24.05 -2.48
C ARG A 429 22.31 23.79 -1.71
N ARG A 430 21.26 23.29 -2.38
CA ARG A 430 19.99 22.95 -1.70
C ARG A 430 20.15 21.88 -0.63
N ARG A 431 21.02 20.89 -0.83
CA ARG A 431 21.34 19.88 0.19
C ARG A 431 22.01 20.54 1.39
N GLN A 432 23.01 21.39 1.16
CA GLN A 432 23.74 22.09 2.22
C GLN A 432 22.82 23.03 3.01
N ASP A 433 22.07 23.90 2.31
CA ASP A 433 21.12 24.84 2.91
C ASP A 433 20.06 24.11 3.77
N ALA A 434 19.53 22.99 3.27
CA ALA A 434 18.52 22.22 4.00
C ALA A 434 19.10 21.51 5.23
N ALA A 435 20.34 21.01 5.16
CA ALA A 435 21.04 20.42 6.29
C ALA A 435 21.34 21.47 7.37
N GLU A 436 21.90 22.62 6.98
CA GLU A 436 22.16 23.77 7.87
C GLU A 436 20.87 24.21 8.56
N THR A 437 19.78 24.35 7.80
CA THR A 437 18.48 24.77 8.33
C THR A 437 17.91 23.77 9.33
N LEU A 438 18.03 22.46 9.04
CA LEU A 438 17.56 21.41 9.94
C LEU A 438 18.36 21.40 11.24
N ASP A 439 19.68 21.52 11.17
CA ASP A 439 20.56 21.51 12.34
C ASP A 439 20.39 22.76 13.20
N ALA A 440 20.26 23.95 12.59
CA ALA A 440 19.91 25.17 13.31
C ALA A 440 18.56 25.02 14.04
N ALA A 441 17.56 24.42 13.39
CA ALA A 441 16.25 24.17 13.99
C ALA A 441 16.27 23.12 15.11
N ARG A 442 17.19 22.14 15.07
CA ARG A 442 17.40 21.17 16.16
C ARG A 442 17.91 21.83 17.43
N ASN A 443 18.77 22.83 17.27
CA ASN A 443 19.38 23.57 18.38
C ASN A 443 18.53 24.76 18.87
N THR A 444 17.39 25.03 18.23
CA THR A 444 16.51 26.16 18.58
C THR A 444 15.27 25.67 19.34
N PRO A 445 14.97 26.21 20.54
CA PRO A 445 13.74 25.91 21.26
C PRO A 445 12.47 26.25 20.48
N ILE A 446 11.39 25.51 20.73
CA ILE A 446 10.07 25.81 20.13
C ILE A 446 9.60 27.20 20.58
N GLY A 447 9.09 27.98 19.64
CA GLY A 447 8.62 29.35 19.85
C GLY A 447 9.71 30.41 19.65
N GLN A 448 10.98 30.02 19.44
CA GLN A 448 12.07 30.95 19.16
C GLN A 448 12.37 31.08 17.66
N THR A 449 12.84 32.26 17.28
CA THR A 449 13.29 32.57 15.94
C THR A 449 14.75 32.20 15.74
N PHE A 450 15.11 31.70 14.57
CA PHE A 450 16.47 31.41 14.17
C PHE A 450 16.69 31.81 12.70
N THR A 451 17.95 32.00 12.31
CA THR A 451 18.33 32.30 10.93
C THR A 451 19.21 31.17 10.40
N ALA A 452 18.88 30.64 9.23
CA ALA A 452 19.67 29.62 8.55
C ALA A 452 19.46 29.71 7.03
N ALA A 453 20.51 29.43 6.25
CA ALA A 453 20.48 29.50 4.78
C ALA A 453 19.89 30.82 4.24
N GLY A 454 20.20 31.94 4.92
CA GLY A 454 19.71 33.28 4.57
C GLY A 454 18.22 33.54 4.85
N ARG A 455 17.52 32.67 5.60
CA ARG A 455 16.10 32.80 5.92
C ARG A 455 15.89 32.95 7.43
N ALA A 456 15.02 33.89 7.81
CA ALA A 456 14.53 34.02 9.17
C ALA A 456 13.31 33.12 9.39
N LEU A 457 13.42 32.20 10.34
CA LEU A 457 12.45 31.13 10.58
C LEU A 457 12.03 31.13 12.06
N LEU A 458 10.76 30.86 12.33
CA LEU A 458 10.23 30.62 13.68
C LEU A 458 10.08 29.11 13.90
N ARG A 459 10.70 28.59 14.95
CA ARG A 459 10.51 27.18 15.35
C ARG A 459 9.11 27.01 15.92
N ILE A 460 8.31 26.12 15.31
CA ILE A 460 6.92 25.90 15.74
C ILE A 460 6.70 24.45 16.16
N ASP A 461 5.71 24.27 17.04
CA ASP A 461 5.25 22.94 17.44
C ASP A 461 4.42 22.29 16.32
N SER A 462 4.47 20.96 16.22
CA SER A 462 3.66 20.20 15.28
C SER A 462 2.23 20.04 15.81
N PRO A 463 1.18 20.52 15.10
CA PRO A 463 -0.20 20.34 15.54
C PRO A 463 -0.68 18.87 15.55
N ARG A 464 0.13 17.95 14.99
CA ARG A 464 -0.13 16.50 14.97
C ARG A 464 1.04 15.81 15.67
N ALA A 465 0.73 15.12 16.77
CA ALA A 465 1.63 14.46 17.72
C ALA A 465 2.51 13.32 17.15
N ALA A 466 3.28 13.59 16.10
CA ALA A 466 4.43 12.77 15.73
C ALA A 466 5.67 13.53 16.22
N ALA A 467 6.24 13.07 17.34
CA ALA A 467 7.33 13.70 18.08
C ALA A 467 8.68 13.86 17.33
N VAL A 468 8.70 13.66 16.00
CA VAL A 468 9.92 13.59 15.18
C VAL A 468 9.98 14.69 14.11
N LYS A 469 8.87 15.41 13.86
CA LYS A 469 8.84 16.40 12.78
C LYS A 469 9.31 17.76 13.27
N ILE A 470 10.45 18.20 12.76
CA ILE A 470 11.02 19.53 13.00
C ILE A 470 10.34 20.51 12.04
N TRP A 471 9.36 21.26 12.55
CA TRP A 471 8.65 22.30 11.83
C TRP A 471 9.21 23.71 12.07
N ALA A 472 9.26 24.50 11.01
CA ALA A 472 9.48 25.94 11.12
C ALA A 472 8.49 26.70 10.23
N GLN A 473 8.15 27.92 10.66
CA GLN A 473 7.40 28.88 9.87
C GLN A 473 8.37 29.92 9.33
N ASP A 474 8.35 30.15 8.02
CA ASP A 474 9.10 31.22 7.41
C ASP A 474 8.46 32.57 7.74
N LEU A 475 9.25 33.49 8.29
CA LEU A 475 8.75 34.79 8.76
C LEU A 475 8.46 35.76 7.62
N GLY A 476 9.13 35.64 6.47
CA GLY A 476 8.89 36.51 5.31
C GLY A 476 7.64 36.11 4.52
N THR A 477 7.34 34.81 4.45
CA THR A 477 6.24 34.26 3.63
C THR A 477 5.06 33.72 4.44
N GLY A 478 5.24 33.48 5.73
CA GLY A 478 4.27 32.81 6.59
C GLY A 478 4.11 31.31 6.34
N ALA A 479 4.86 30.73 5.39
CA ALA A 479 4.75 29.32 5.02
C ALA A 479 5.31 28.40 6.10
N ARG A 480 4.66 27.26 6.32
CA ARG A 480 5.13 26.22 7.27
C ARG A 480 5.85 25.09 6.54
N HIS A 481 6.98 24.67 7.08
CA HIS A 481 7.86 23.70 6.48
C HIS A 481 8.17 22.56 7.44
N ASP A 482 8.08 21.32 6.95
CA ASP A 482 8.63 20.13 7.59
C ASP A 482 10.10 20.04 7.17
N LEU A 483 11.00 20.53 8.03
CA LEU A 483 12.43 20.71 7.71
C LEU A 483 13.13 19.36 7.54
N ALA A 484 12.74 18.36 8.33
CA ALA A 484 13.28 17.01 8.20
C ALA A 484 12.95 16.41 6.82
N ARG A 485 11.70 16.56 6.38
CA ARG A 485 11.28 16.10 5.04
C ARG A 485 11.98 16.87 3.91
N GLN A 486 12.18 18.17 4.08
CA GLN A 486 12.85 19.00 3.06
C GLN A 486 14.32 18.61 2.91
N GLU A 487 15.02 18.41 4.01
CA GLU A 487 16.41 17.95 4.03
C GLU A 487 16.55 16.56 3.41
N GLU A 488 15.70 15.60 3.80
CA GLU A 488 15.68 14.26 3.22
C GLU A 488 15.46 14.29 1.70
N GLN A 489 14.49 15.09 1.25
CA GLN A 489 14.20 15.26 -0.17
C GLN A 489 15.39 15.90 -0.92
N ALA A 490 16.04 16.91 -0.34
CA ALA A 490 17.19 17.58 -0.94
C ALA A 490 18.39 16.63 -1.05
N PHE A 491 18.66 15.86 0.00
CA PHE A 491 19.73 14.87 0.03
C PHE A 491 19.56 13.81 -1.06
N TRP A 492 18.40 13.15 -1.13
CA TRP A 492 18.18 12.08 -2.10
C TRP A 492 18.11 12.59 -3.54
N THR A 493 17.65 13.83 -3.75
CA THR A 493 17.70 14.49 -5.06
C THR A 493 19.16 14.70 -5.50
N TYR A 494 20.00 15.24 -4.61
CA TYR A 494 21.43 15.41 -4.88
C TYR A 494 22.10 14.06 -5.19
N ALA A 495 21.90 13.06 -4.34
CA ALA A 495 22.49 11.73 -4.48
C ALA A 495 22.13 11.09 -5.83
N ALA A 496 20.85 11.11 -6.21
CA ALA A 496 20.40 10.58 -7.49
C ALA A 496 21.04 11.30 -8.68
N ILE A 497 21.12 12.64 -8.64
CA ILE A 497 21.73 13.43 -9.71
C ILE A 497 23.21 13.08 -9.89
N GLU A 498 23.99 13.03 -8.80
CA GLU A 498 25.43 12.77 -8.88
C GLU A 498 25.73 11.33 -9.30
N VAL A 499 25.00 10.33 -8.81
CA VAL A 499 25.19 8.93 -9.23
C VAL A 499 24.83 8.76 -10.70
N LEU A 500 23.68 9.28 -11.16
CA LEU A 500 23.27 9.18 -12.57
C LEU A 500 24.26 9.88 -13.50
N ARG A 501 24.78 11.04 -13.09
CA ARG A 501 25.78 11.79 -13.86
C ARG A 501 27.08 11.00 -13.98
N ALA A 502 27.59 10.48 -12.87
CA ALA A 502 28.89 9.81 -12.84
C ALA A 502 28.88 8.44 -13.54
N THR A 503 27.73 7.76 -13.56
CA THR A 503 27.64 6.37 -14.04
C THR A 503 26.91 6.22 -15.38
N GLY A 504 26.00 7.14 -15.72
CA GLY A 504 25.14 7.03 -16.91
C GLY A 504 24.14 5.87 -16.87
N ILE A 505 23.90 5.28 -15.69
CA ILE A 505 22.94 4.18 -15.53
C ILE A 505 21.49 4.65 -15.71
N ARG A 506 20.59 3.71 -15.94
CA ARG A 506 19.16 3.97 -16.02
C ARG A 506 18.59 4.27 -14.64
N ILE A 507 17.48 4.99 -14.58
CA ILE A 507 16.81 5.29 -13.30
C ILE A 507 16.34 4.01 -12.60
N GLU A 508 15.91 3.00 -13.37
CA GLU A 508 15.53 1.70 -12.82
C GLU A 508 16.76 0.95 -12.26
N GLU A 509 17.93 1.09 -12.88
CA GLU A 509 19.19 0.50 -12.39
C GLU A 509 19.66 1.19 -11.10
N LEU A 510 19.50 2.52 -11.02
CA LEU A 510 19.79 3.29 -9.80
C LEU A 510 18.97 2.79 -8.60
N THR A 511 17.68 2.48 -8.81
CA THR A 511 16.79 2.04 -7.73
C THR A 511 17.08 0.63 -7.22
N GLU A 512 17.83 -0.16 -7.98
CA GLU A 512 18.23 -1.53 -7.62
C GLU A 512 19.65 -1.59 -7.02
N LEU A 513 20.35 -0.46 -6.91
CA LEU A 513 21.67 -0.43 -6.27
C LEU A 513 21.56 -0.81 -4.79
N SER A 514 22.42 -1.74 -4.37
CA SER A 514 22.54 -2.17 -2.98
C SER A 514 24.00 -2.14 -2.52
N HIS A 515 24.23 -2.43 -1.23
CA HIS A 515 25.60 -2.54 -0.73
C HIS A 515 26.40 -3.69 -1.39
N HIS A 516 25.72 -4.71 -1.93
CA HIS A 516 26.36 -5.77 -2.72
C HIS A 516 26.79 -5.31 -4.11
N SER A 517 26.26 -4.19 -4.60
CA SER A 517 26.68 -3.62 -5.89
C SER A 517 28.08 -3.00 -5.82
N LEU A 518 28.65 -2.80 -4.63
CA LEU A 518 30.00 -2.27 -4.46
C LEU A 518 31.00 -3.41 -4.29
N VAL A 519 31.88 -3.57 -5.28
CA VAL A 519 32.86 -4.65 -5.34
C VAL A 519 34.25 -4.06 -5.29
N GLN A 520 35.14 -4.65 -4.49
CA GLN A 520 36.56 -4.30 -4.49
C GLN A 520 37.29 -5.22 -5.47
N TYR A 521 38.00 -4.65 -6.44
CA TYR A 521 38.82 -5.40 -7.37
C TYR A 521 40.29 -5.10 -7.12
N ARG A 522 41.10 -6.12 -6.84
CA ARG A 522 42.55 -5.97 -6.69
C ARG A 522 43.21 -6.23 -8.05
N LEU A 523 43.91 -5.23 -8.57
CA LEU A 523 44.66 -5.33 -9.82
C LEU A 523 45.76 -6.40 -9.68
N PRO A 524 45.78 -7.45 -10.52
CA PRO A 524 46.76 -8.55 -10.39
C PRO A 524 48.21 -8.11 -10.57
N THR A 525 48.44 -7.05 -11.36
CA THR A 525 49.76 -6.55 -11.72
C THR A 525 50.36 -5.59 -10.69
N THR A 526 49.53 -4.74 -10.06
CA THR A 526 49.98 -3.69 -9.14
C THR A 526 49.59 -3.93 -7.68
N GLY A 527 48.64 -4.83 -7.42
CA GLY A 527 48.07 -5.06 -6.08
C GLY A 527 47.13 -3.96 -5.59
N GLU A 528 46.91 -2.91 -6.39
CA GLU A 528 46.05 -1.78 -6.06
C GLU A 528 44.57 -2.18 -6.02
N ILE A 529 43.82 -1.64 -5.06
CA ILE A 529 42.39 -1.90 -4.90
C ILE A 529 41.58 -0.82 -5.61
N VAL A 530 40.82 -1.22 -6.62
CA VAL A 530 39.92 -0.37 -7.39
C VAL A 530 38.46 -0.67 -6.99
N PRO A 531 37.70 0.31 -6.49
CA PRO A 531 36.27 0.14 -6.26
C PRO A 531 35.51 0.08 -7.58
N LEU A 532 34.65 -0.93 -7.71
CA LEU A 532 33.76 -1.14 -8.84
C LEU A 532 32.29 -1.08 -8.40
N LEU A 533 31.44 -0.60 -9.29
CA LEU A 533 30.00 -0.60 -9.15
C LEU A 533 29.39 -1.60 -10.14
N GLN A 534 28.84 -2.69 -9.61
CA GLN A 534 28.16 -3.75 -10.34
C GLN A 534 26.70 -3.35 -10.60
N ILE A 535 26.33 -3.32 -11.87
CA ILE A 535 24.98 -3.00 -12.34
C ILE A 535 24.32 -4.27 -12.83
N THR A 536 23.32 -4.72 -12.08
CA THR A 536 22.49 -5.88 -12.40
C THR A 536 21.73 -5.69 -13.72
N PRO A 537 21.54 -6.73 -14.54
CA PRO A 537 20.78 -6.63 -15.79
C PRO A 537 19.35 -6.13 -15.56
N SER A 538 18.93 -5.10 -16.31
CA SER A 538 17.56 -4.54 -16.20
C SER A 538 16.71 -4.77 -17.46
N LYS A 539 17.32 -4.82 -18.65
CA LYS A 539 16.62 -4.93 -19.95
C LYS A 539 17.41 -5.63 -21.08
N ILE A 540 18.73 -5.63 -20.97
CA ILE A 540 19.65 -6.32 -21.88
C ILE A 540 20.40 -7.26 -20.94
N ASP A 541 20.50 -8.53 -21.31
CA ASP A 541 21.04 -9.60 -20.46
C ASP A 541 22.58 -9.49 -20.32
N ALA A 542 23.05 -8.31 -19.92
CA ALA A 542 24.44 -7.93 -19.85
C ALA A 542 24.69 -7.20 -18.53
N GLU A 543 25.39 -7.88 -17.64
CA GLU A 543 25.96 -7.31 -16.43
C GLU A 543 27.07 -6.32 -16.79
N ARG A 544 27.19 -5.23 -16.03
CA ARG A 544 28.22 -4.21 -16.23
C ARG A 544 28.92 -3.88 -14.91
N LEU A 545 30.24 -3.85 -14.95
CA LEU A 545 31.08 -3.31 -13.88
C LEU A 545 31.59 -1.93 -14.29
N LEU A 546 31.27 -0.92 -13.48
CA LEU A 546 31.71 0.46 -13.69
C LEU A 546 32.84 0.80 -12.70
N VAL A 547 33.92 1.39 -13.19
CA VAL A 547 34.97 1.92 -12.31
C VAL A 547 34.43 3.10 -11.52
N VAL A 548 34.57 3.06 -10.20
CA VAL A 548 34.13 4.15 -9.32
C VAL A 548 35.20 5.24 -9.33
N SER A 549 34.88 6.40 -9.91
CA SER A 549 35.74 7.58 -9.85
C SER A 549 35.83 8.15 -8.43
N PRO A 550 36.87 8.93 -8.09
CA PRO A 550 36.98 9.57 -6.78
C PRO A 550 35.74 10.40 -6.40
N GLU A 551 35.21 11.19 -7.34
CA GLU A 551 33.97 11.96 -7.14
C GLU A 551 32.78 11.06 -6.80
N LEU A 552 32.64 9.92 -7.47
CA LEU A 552 31.56 8.97 -7.19
C LEU A 552 31.77 8.27 -5.84
N ALA A 553 33.01 7.96 -5.47
CA ALA A 553 33.33 7.36 -4.18
C ALA A 553 32.91 8.28 -3.01
N GLU A 554 33.13 9.58 -3.10
CA GLU A 554 32.68 10.56 -2.10
C GLU A 554 31.16 10.60 -1.95
N VAL A 555 30.45 10.60 -3.08
CA VAL A 555 28.97 10.57 -3.11
C VAL A 555 28.44 9.28 -2.49
N LEU A 556 28.98 8.13 -2.90
CA LEU A 556 28.59 6.82 -2.37
C LEU A 556 28.90 6.70 -0.88
N SER A 557 30.07 7.18 -0.43
CA SER A 557 30.43 7.22 0.99
C SER A 557 29.44 8.07 1.81
N THR A 558 29.02 9.21 1.26
CA THR A 558 28.00 10.08 1.87
C THR A 558 26.65 9.37 1.98
N ILE A 559 26.23 8.65 0.93
CA ILE A 559 25.00 7.84 0.92
C ILE A 559 25.09 6.72 1.96
N ILE A 560 26.18 5.96 1.96
CA ILE A 560 26.41 4.84 2.90
C ILE A 560 26.38 5.36 4.34
N ARG A 561 27.06 6.49 4.62
CA ARG A 561 27.06 7.10 5.96
C ARG A 561 25.66 7.48 6.39
N ARG A 562 24.85 8.07 5.49
CA ARG A 562 23.47 8.42 5.80
C ARG A 562 22.63 7.17 6.06
N VAL A 563 22.73 6.15 5.21
CA VAL A 563 22.01 4.89 5.39
C VAL A 563 22.42 4.21 6.69
N ARG A 564 23.71 4.21 7.05
CA ARG A 564 24.23 3.66 8.32
C ARG A 564 23.94 4.49 9.57
N ALA A 565 23.52 5.75 9.43
CA ALA A 565 23.08 6.59 10.54
C ALA A 565 21.55 6.64 10.66
N THR A 566 20.87 6.22 9.60
CA THR A 566 19.42 6.00 9.57
C THR A 566 19.09 4.54 9.90
N ASN A 567 20.05 3.64 9.69
CA ASN A 567 20.21 2.38 10.39
C ASN A 567 21.09 2.56 11.65
#